data_AF-A0A2V7CAP5-F1
#
_entry.id   AF-A0A2V7CAP5-F1
#
_cell.length_a   1.000
_cell.length_b   1.000
_cell.length_c   1.000
_cell.angle_alpha   90.00
_cell.angle_beta   90.00
_cell.angle_gamma   90.00
#
_symmetry.space_group_name_H-M   'P 1'
#
loop_
_entity.id
_entity.type
_entity.pdbx_description
1 polymer ?
#
loop_
_entity_poly.entity_id
_entity_poly.type
_entity_poly.pdbx_seq_one_letter_code
_entity_poly.pdbx_strand_id
1 'polypeptide(L)'
;MDVLHAVITRLSLDSHHVVEAAGIVVLGLVFYSYARRWLESIGQVDRRQRIPNRALLNGLAFGLLAVALMISRIEVGQGAFVDARAVPIALVTLVEGGWAGLVAALVASAYRVFWLGGPGASAGVLGLLATAGVATLTLAWARRRGGVRARHAFALGGLVYVITFASFLVLGARGLQMFARDWLPLLVVSVGGIGGFARLFTDVANAQAAEAARREAAELRAVTLLARAAAHEINNALMVVAGGLAILARRLPVDSEDAQWAARAREGVNNVKDIITRMNAITQIEEVPGRGMLPPMLDIRRSSGSG
;
A
#
# COMPACT_ATOMS: atom_id res chain seq x y z
N MET A 1 -45.59 -6.12 -14.61
CA MET A 1 -44.83 -5.79 -15.82
C MET A 1 -44.47 -4.29 -15.86
N ASP A 2 -45.36 -3.40 -15.43
CA ASP A 2 -45.14 -1.94 -15.50
C ASP A 2 -44.00 -1.39 -14.64
N VAL A 3 -43.80 -1.91 -13.42
CA VAL A 3 -42.70 -1.46 -12.56
C VAL A 3 -41.34 -1.85 -13.14
N LEU A 4 -41.23 -3.05 -13.73
CA LEU A 4 -40.00 -3.52 -14.35
C LEU A 4 -39.68 -2.69 -15.59
N HIS A 5 -40.67 -2.37 -16.43
CA HIS A 5 -40.49 -1.48 -17.57
C HIS A 5 -40.17 -0.04 -17.16
N ALA A 6 -40.79 0.50 -16.10
CA ALA A 6 -40.48 1.82 -15.56
C ALA A 6 -39.06 1.90 -14.98
N VAL A 7 -38.60 0.82 -14.34
CA VAL A 7 -37.23 0.70 -13.84
C VAL A 7 -36.24 0.58 -14.99
N ILE A 8 -36.54 -0.24 -16.01
CA ILE A 8 -35.68 -0.42 -17.20
C ILE A 8 -35.58 0.87 -18.02
N THR A 9 -36.68 1.61 -18.19
CA THR A 9 -36.65 2.92 -18.88
C THR A 9 -35.91 3.98 -18.07
N ARG A 10 -35.95 3.96 -16.73
CA ARG A 10 -35.10 4.82 -15.88
C ARG A 10 -33.64 4.40 -15.86
N LEU A 11 -33.35 3.12 -16.13
CA LEU A 11 -32.02 2.53 -16.23
C LEU A 11 -31.52 2.45 -17.67
N SER A 12 -32.15 3.11 -18.65
CA SER A 12 -31.61 3.22 -20.01
C SER A 12 -30.36 4.11 -19.96
N LEU A 13 -29.29 3.53 -19.41
CA LEU A 13 -27.95 4.05 -19.40
C LEU A 13 -27.39 3.79 -20.79
N ASP A 14 -26.83 4.81 -21.40
CA ASP A 14 -26.12 4.60 -22.64
C ASP A 14 -24.89 3.73 -22.34
N SER A 15 -24.91 2.49 -22.84
CA SER A 15 -23.94 1.45 -22.47
C SER A 15 -22.50 1.89 -22.75
N HIS A 16 -22.31 2.79 -23.72
CA HIS A 16 -21.03 3.38 -24.05
C HIS A 16 -20.40 4.15 -22.87
N HIS A 17 -21.14 5.07 -22.24
CA HIS A 17 -20.63 5.91 -21.14
C HIS A 17 -20.39 5.11 -19.85
N VAL A 18 -21.19 4.07 -19.60
CA VAL A 18 -20.97 3.18 -18.45
C VAL A 18 -19.69 2.38 -18.62
N VAL A 19 -19.45 1.87 -19.83
CA VAL A 19 -18.20 1.15 -20.16
C VAL A 19 -17.01 2.09 -20.09
N GLU A 20 -17.14 3.34 -20.54
CA GLU A 20 -16.09 4.36 -20.43
C GLU A 20 -15.76 4.66 -18.96
N ALA A 21 -16.75 4.93 -18.11
CA ALA A 21 -16.54 5.20 -16.69
C ALA A 21 -15.94 4.00 -15.94
N ALA A 22 -16.43 2.79 -16.21
CA ALA A 22 -15.84 1.56 -15.68
C ALA A 22 -14.39 1.39 -16.17
N GLY A 23 -14.13 1.65 -17.44
CA GLY A 23 -12.80 1.63 -18.05
C GLY A 23 -11.84 2.61 -17.40
N ILE A 24 -12.28 3.84 -17.12
CA ILE A 24 -11.50 4.86 -16.39
C ILE A 24 -11.15 4.34 -14.99
N VAL A 25 -12.11 3.79 -14.24
CA VAL A 25 -11.83 3.24 -12.90
C VAL A 25 -10.86 2.05 -12.96
N VAL A 26 -11.02 1.16 -13.93
CA VAL A 26 -10.09 0.03 -14.17
C VAL A 26 -8.69 0.54 -14.56
N LEU A 27 -8.60 1.57 -15.40
CA LEU A 27 -7.34 2.22 -15.73
C LEU A 27 -6.67 2.78 -14.47
N GLY A 28 -7.44 3.38 -13.56
CA GLY A 28 -6.96 3.81 -12.25
C GLY A 28 -6.39 2.66 -11.40
N LEU A 29 -7.04 1.49 -11.42
CA LEU A 29 -6.55 0.27 -10.78
C LEU A 29 -5.25 -0.24 -11.40
N VAL A 30 -5.16 -0.27 -12.73
CA VAL A 30 -3.94 -0.65 -13.47
C VAL A 30 -2.82 0.33 -13.16
N PHE A 31 -3.09 1.64 -13.26
CA PHE A 31 -2.14 2.68 -12.90
C PHE A 31 -1.65 2.52 -11.47
N TYR A 32 -2.54 2.31 -10.50
CA TYR A 32 -2.17 2.06 -9.11
C TYR A 32 -1.25 0.85 -8.97
N SER A 33 -1.60 -0.26 -9.61
CA SER A 33 -0.81 -1.49 -9.60
C SER A 33 0.61 -1.28 -10.16
N TYR A 34 0.73 -0.54 -11.28
CA TYR A 34 2.03 -0.24 -11.88
C TYR A 34 2.82 0.81 -11.09
N ALA A 35 2.17 1.89 -10.65
CA ALA A 35 2.78 2.96 -9.87
C ALA A 35 3.37 2.40 -8.57
N ARG A 36 2.62 1.54 -7.87
CA ARG A 36 3.11 0.86 -6.66
C ARG A 36 4.35 0.02 -6.95
N ARG A 37 4.30 -0.82 -7.99
CA ARG A 37 5.44 -1.68 -8.38
C ARG A 37 6.67 -0.87 -8.78
N TRP A 38 6.48 0.25 -9.47
CA TRP A 38 7.55 1.16 -9.88
C TRP A 38 8.16 1.91 -8.69
N LEU A 39 7.34 2.42 -7.78
CA LEU A 39 7.76 3.04 -6.51
C LEU A 39 8.45 2.06 -5.56
N GLU A 40 8.17 0.76 -5.67
CA GLU A 40 8.90 -0.31 -4.96
C GLU A 40 10.25 -0.59 -5.64
N SER A 41 10.30 -0.61 -6.99
CA SER A 41 11.52 -0.84 -7.77
C SER A 41 12.59 0.24 -7.60
N ILE A 42 12.21 1.50 -7.39
CA ILE A 42 13.16 2.61 -7.22
C ILE A 42 13.76 2.65 -5.80
N GLY A 43 13.33 1.75 -4.91
CA GLY A 43 13.35 2.01 -3.49
C GLY A 43 14.01 0.97 -2.59
N GLN A 44 15.20 0.44 -2.87
CA GLN A 44 15.88 -0.45 -1.92
C GLN A 44 16.53 0.24 -0.69
N VAL A 45 16.58 1.58 -0.58
CA VAL A 45 17.49 2.23 0.41
C VAL A 45 16.87 3.00 1.60
N ASP A 46 15.56 3.22 1.75
CA ASP A 46 15.12 3.93 2.98
C ASP A 46 13.67 3.69 3.44
N ARG A 47 13.53 3.05 4.61
CA ARG A 47 12.24 2.57 5.18
C ARG A 47 11.52 3.61 6.02
N ARG A 48 12.19 4.71 6.42
CA ARG A 48 11.71 5.62 7.49
C ARG A 48 11.08 6.95 7.03
N GLN A 49 11.29 7.38 5.79
CA GLN A 49 10.81 8.70 5.28
C GLN A 49 9.71 8.62 4.18
N ARG A 50 9.18 7.44 3.86
CA ARG A 50 8.46 7.17 2.58
C ARG A 50 6.94 7.33 2.53
N ILE A 51 6.28 7.65 3.64
CA ILE A 51 4.81 7.70 3.71
C ILE A 51 4.20 8.94 2.99
N PRO A 52 4.80 10.15 3.00
CA PRO A 52 4.14 11.32 2.38
C PRO A 52 4.14 11.29 0.85
N ASN A 53 5.23 10.86 0.19
CA ASN A 53 5.33 10.96 -1.28
C ASN A 53 4.40 9.98 -2.00
N ARG A 54 4.21 8.76 -1.49
CA ARG A 54 3.32 7.76 -2.11
C ARG A 54 1.85 8.19 -2.01
N ALA A 55 1.41 8.61 -0.82
CA ALA A 55 0.06 9.09 -0.60
C ALA A 55 -0.25 10.34 -1.45
N LEU A 56 0.72 11.24 -1.62
CA LEU A 56 0.59 12.42 -2.47
C LEU A 56 0.47 12.04 -3.95
N LEU A 57 1.37 11.19 -4.48
CA LEU A 57 1.35 10.76 -5.88
C LEU A 57 0.05 10.02 -6.23
N ASN A 58 -0.36 9.07 -5.39
CA ASN A 58 -1.60 8.33 -5.59
C ASN A 58 -2.82 9.24 -5.44
N GLY A 59 -2.81 10.16 -4.47
CA GLY A 59 -3.87 11.17 -4.31
C GLY A 59 -4.01 12.07 -5.54
N LEU A 60 -2.89 12.55 -6.10
CA LEU A 60 -2.90 13.34 -7.34
C LEU A 60 -3.45 12.53 -8.52
N ALA A 61 -2.98 11.30 -8.72
CA ALA A 61 -3.45 10.45 -9.82
C ALA A 61 -4.95 10.15 -9.74
N PHE A 62 -5.46 9.81 -8.55
CA PHE A 62 -6.90 9.58 -8.35
C PHE A 62 -7.72 10.87 -8.39
N GLY A 63 -7.13 12.01 -8.04
CA GLY A 63 -7.73 13.33 -8.27
C GLY A 63 -7.91 13.61 -9.76
N LEU A 64 -6.87 13.37 -10.57
CA LEU A 64 -6.96 13.48 -12.03
C LEU A 64 -7.95 12.47 -12.63
N LEU A 65 -8.05 11.28 -12.05
CA LEU A 65 -9.06 10.29 -12.45
C LEU A 65 -10.49 10.79 -12.17
N ALA A 66 -10.71 11.43 -11.03
CA ALA A 66 -11.98 12.07 -10.72
C ALA A 66 -12.29 13.22 -11.69
N VAL A 67 -11.28 13.99 -12.11
CA VAL A 67 -11.41 15.01 -13.16
C VAL A 67 -11.78 14.38 -14.52
N ALA A 68 -11.15 13.28 -14.90
CA ALA A 68 -11.51 12.57 -16.14
C ALA A 68 -12.96 12.09 -16.11
N LEU A 69 -13.44 11.56 -14.97
CA LEU A 69 -14.85 11.19 -14.80
C LEU A 69 -15.78 12.40 -14.89
N MET A 70 -15.39 13.55 -14.32
CA MET A 70 -16.13 14.82 -14.46
C MET A 70 -16.24 15.29 -15.92
N ILE A 71 -15.22 15.01 -16.75
CA ILE A 71 -15.21 15.35 -18.18
C ILE A 71 -16.10 14.39 -18.97
N SER A 72 -16.03 13.08 -18.68
CA SER A 72 -16.77 12.03 -19.41
C SER A 72 -18.29 12.14 -19.31
N ARG A 73 -18.82 12.90 -18.33
CA ARG A 73 -20.25 13.20 -18.09
C ARG A 73 -21.18 12.07 -18.54
N ILE A 74 -21.39 11.06 -17.69
CA ILE A 74 -22.24 9.91 -18.03
C ILE A 74 -23.67 10.39 -18.27
N GLU A 75 -24.11 10.37 -19.53
CA GLU A 75 -25.50 10.64 -19.88
C GLU A 75 -26.38 9.47 -19.45
N VAL A 76 -27.34 9.79 -18.59
CA VAL A 76 -28.40 8.89 -18.16
C VAL A 76 -29.71 9.43 -18.71
N GLY A 77 -30.55 8.56 -19.26
CA GLY A 77 -31.73 8.89 -20.07
C GLY A 77 -32.49 10.18 -19.73
N GLN A 78 -33.11 10.76 -20.77
CA GLN A 78 -33.82 12.05 -20.76
C GLN A 78 -32.91 13.31 -20.64
N GLY A 79 -31.59 13.19 -20.85
CA GLY A 79 -30.64 14.32 -20.78
C GLY A 79 -30.16 14.68 -19.38
N ALA A 80 -30.11 13.72 -18.45
CA ALA A 80 -29.53 13.91 -17.12
C ALA A 80 -28.07 13.44 -17.13
N PHE A 81 -27.19 14.17 -16.45
CA PHE A 81 -25.78 13.82 -16.36
C PHE A 81 -25.46 13.35 -14.94
N VAL A 82 -24.98 12.12 -14.81
CA VAL A 82 -24.48 11.56 -13.54
C VAL A 82 -22.97 11.44 -13.64
N ASP A 83 -22.24 11.83 -12.59
CA ASP A 83 -20.78 11.81 -12.58
C ASP A 83 -20.27 10.94 -11.42
N ALA A 84 -19.39 10.00 -11.75
CA ALA A 84 -18.80 9.03 -10.83
C ALA A 84 -17.56 9.57 -10.06
N ARG A 85 -17.30 10.89 -10.08
CA ARG A 85 -16.17 11.56 -9.41
C ARG A 85 -15.91 11.22 -7.94
N ALA A 86 -16.92 10.79 -7.20
CA ALA A 86 -16.76 10.39 -5.80
C ALA A 86 -16.05 9.02 -5.67
N VAL A 87 -16.10 8.19 -6.71
CA VAL A 87 -15.55 6.84 -6.72
C VAL A 87 -14.03 6.87 -6.53
N PRO A 88 -13.21 7.57 -7.35
CA PRO A 88 -11.76 7.58 -7.17
C PRO A 88 -11.31 8.09 -5.79
N ILE A 89 -11.99 9.11 -5.27
CA ILE A 89 -11.70 9.69 -3.94
C ILE A 89 -11.95 8.65 -2.85
N ALA A 90 -13.10 7.97 -2.90
CA ALA A 90 -13.43 6.91 -1.94
C ALA A 90 -12.42 5.75 -1.99
N LEU A 91 -12.04 5.31 -3.20
CA LEU A 91 -11.10 4.20 -3.42
C LEU A 91 -9.70 4.51 -2.87
N VAL A 92 -9.11 5.63 -3.28
CA VAL A 92 -7.76 6.00 -2.84
C VAL A 92 -7.72 6.25 -1.33
N THR A 93 -8.79 6.81 -0.76
CA THR A 93 -8.88 7.02 0.69
C THR A 93 -8.86 5.70 1.45
N LEU A 94 -9.62 4.70 1.00
CA LEU A 94 -9.69 3.40 1.67
C LEU A 94 -8.37 2.64 1.64
N VAL A 95 -7.56 2.86 0.60
CA VAL A 95 -6.34 2.06 0.34
C VAL A 95 -5.10 2.78 0.87
N GLU A 96 -4.92 4.04 0.50
CA GLU A 96 -3.73 4.84 0.83
C GLU A 96 -3.91 5.67 2.11
N GLY A 97 -5.16 5.90 2.51
CA GLY A 97 -5.51 6.64 3.73
C GLY A 97 -6.07 8.04 3.49
N GLY A 98 -6.46 8.68 4.59
CA GLY A 98 -7.16 9.98 4.56
C GLY A 98 -6.42 11.10 3.87
N TRP A 99 -5.08 11.12 3.94
CA TRP A 99 -4.29 12.17 3.29
C TRP A 99 -4.30 12.08 1.77
N ALA A 100 -4.19 10.88 1.20
CA ALA A 100 -4.33 10.66 -0.23
C ALA A 100 -5.75 11.02 -0.71
N GLY A 101 -6.75 10.67 0.09
CA GLY A 101 -8.15 11.07 -0.13
C GLY A 101 -8.37 12.57 -0.17
N LEU A 102 -7.79 13.29 0.79
CA LEU A 102 -7.86 14.74 0.86
C LEU A 102 -7.22 15.38 -0.38
N VAL A 103 -6.02 14.93 -0.77
CA VAL A 103 -5.34 15.42 -1.97
C VAL A 103 -6.20 15.20 -3.22
N ALA A 104 -6.74 13.99 -3.40
CA ALA A 104 -7.63 13.68 -4.52
C ALA A 104 -8.87 14.59 -4.55
N ALA A 105 -9.51 14.80 -3.38
CA ALA A 105 -10.67 15.67 -3.26
C ALA A 105 -10.35 17.13 -3.53
N LEU A 106 -9.16 17.62 -3.12
CA LEU A 106 -8.71 18.98 -3.41
C LEU A 106 -8.48 19.20 -4.91
N VAL A 107 -7.82 18.27 -5.59
CA VAL A 107 -7.61 18.32 -7.04
C VAL A 107 -8.95 18.36 -7.78
N ALA A 108 -9.87 17.45 -7.45
CA ALA A 108 -11.19 17.41 -8.06
C ALA A 108 -12.01 18.68 -7.76
N SER A 109 -11.91 19.20 -6.54
CA SER A 109 -12.59 20.43 -6.12
C SER A 109 -12.06 21.66 -6.87
N ALA A 110 -10.73 21.75 -7.06
CA ALA A 110 -10.13 22.82 -7.84
C ALA A 110 -10.67 22.83 -9.27
N TYR A 111 -10.67 21.67 -9.95
CA TYR A 111 -11.25 21.57 -11.29
C TYR A 111 -12.73 21.98 -11.32
N ARG A 112 -13.51 21.54 -10.32
CA ARG A 112 -14.94 21.87 -10.22
C ARG A 112 -15.20 23.37 -10.11
N VAL A 113 -14.41 24.08 -9.30
CA VAL A 113 -14.57 25.52 -9.06
C VAL A 113 -14.10 26.35 -10.25
N PHE A 114 -12.91 26.06 -10.76
CA PHE A 114 -12.25 26.92 -11.74
C PHE A 114 -12.67 26.64 -13.19
N TRP A 115 -13.05 25.40 -13.56
CA TRP A 115 -13.39 25.05 -14.96
C TRP A 115 -14.88 24.85 -15.19
N LEU A 116 -15.59 24.18 -14.28
CA LEU A 116 -17.02 23.87 -14.50
C LEU A 116 -17.95 24.98 -13.97
N GLY A 117 -17.63 25.55 -12.81
CA GLY A 117 -18.40 26.61 -12.17
C GLY A 117 -19.89 26.28 -11.97
N GLY A 118 -20.70 27.34 -11.82
CA GLY A 118 -22.16 27.26 -11.74
C GLY A 118 -22.74 27.21 -10.32
N PRO A 119 -24.08 27.35 -10.17
CA PRO A 119 -24.74 27.53 -8.87
C PRO A 119 -24.55 26.37 -7.88
N GLY A 120 -24.29 25.16 -8.39
CA GLY A 120 -24.02 23.96 -7.58
C GLY A 120 -22.55 23.68 -7.30
N ALA A 121 -21.63 24.60 -7.59
CA ALA A 121 -20.19 24.38 -7.41
C ALA A 121 -19.83 24.19 -5.92
N SER A 122 -20.34 25.04 -5.03
CA SER A 122 -20.10 24.95 -3.58
C SER A 122 -20.64 23.64 -2.99
N ALA A 123 -21.86 23.25 -3.35
CA ALA A 123 -22.46 21.98 -2.94
C ALA A 123 -21.66 20.76 -3.44
N GLY A 124 -21.07 20.86 -4.64
CA GLY A 124 -20.19 19.84 -5.21
C GLY A 124 -18.86 19.72 -4.45
N VAL A 125 -18.19 20.84 -4.17
CA VAL A 125 -16.94 20.86 -3.39
C VAL A 125 -17.16 20.29 -1.99
N LEU A 126 -18.22 20.74 -1.30
CA LEU A 126 -18.58 20.20 0.02
C LEU A 126 -18.85 18.69 -0.05
N GLY A 127 -19.53 18.20 -1.09
CA GLY A 127 -19.76 16.77 -1.30
C GLY A 127 -18.47 15.96 -1.49
N LEU A 128 -17.48 16.51 -2.21
CA LEU A 128 -16.18 15.84 -2.44
C LEU A 128 -15.34 15.78 -1.16
N LEU A 129 -15.27 16.89 -0.42
CA LEU A 129 -14.56 16.93 0.86
C LEU A 129 -15.25 16.06 1.92
N ALA A 130 -16.59 16.07 1.97
CA ALA A 130 -17.36 15.18 2.83
C ALA A 130 -17.13 13.71 2.48
N THR A 131 -17.04 13.38 1.19
CA THR A 131 -16.70 12.03 0.73
C THR A 131 -15.33 11.59 1.24
N ALA A 132 -14.30 12.43 1.12
CA ALA A 132 -12.96 12.12 1.66
C ALA A 132 -12.99 11.96 3.18
N GLY A 133 -13.72 12.82 3.89
CA GLY A 133 -13.89 12.73 5.35
C GLY A 133 -14.56 11.43 5.79
N VAL A 134 -15.70 11.09 5.17
CA VAL A 134 -16.45 9.87 5.50
C VAL A 134 -15.71 8.61 5.07
N ALA A 135 -14.99 8.62 3.95
CA ALA A 135 -14.12 7.52 3.55
C ALA A 135 -13.00 7.32 4.58
N THR A 136 -12.43 8.40 5.12
CA THR A 136 -11.42 8.34 6.19
C THR A 136 -11.98 7.75 7.48
N LEU A 137 -13.18 8.17 7.89
CA LEU A 137 -13.87 7.61 9.06
C LEU A 137 -14.20 6.13 8.85
N THR A 138 -14.64 5.75 7.66
CA THR A 138 -14.92 4.36 7.30
C THR A 138 -13.66 3.51 7.33
N LEU A 139 -12.52 4.03 6.87
CA LEU A 139 -11.24 3.37 6.97
C LEU A 139 -10.80 3.22 8.44
N ALA A 140 -10.97 4.24 9.28
CA ALA A 140 -10.66 4.16 10.70
C ALA A 140 -11.53 3.08 11.39
N TRP A 141 -12.82 3.02 11.07
CA TRP A 141 -13.73 1.97 11.53
C TRP A 141 -13.31 0.56 11.05
N ALA A 142 -12.93 0.43 9.79
CA ALA A 142 -12.46 -0.82 9.21
C ALA A 142 -11.16 -1.31 9.87
N ARG A 143 -10.19 -0.41 10.10
CA ARG A 143 -8.92 -0.73 10.78
C ARG A 143 -9.15 -1.25 12.19
N ARG A 144 -10.08 -0.66 12.95
CA ARG A 144 -10.47 -1.15 14.30
C ARG A 144 -11.09 -2.55 14.29
N ARG A 145 -11.66 -2.99 13.16
CA ARG A 145 -12.32 -4.30 13.00
C ARG A 145 -11.47 -5.32 12.22
N GLY A 146 -10.16 -5.09 12.12
CA GLY A 146 -9.23 -6.03 11.49
C GLY A 146 -9.11 -5.88 9.96
N GLY A 147 -9.53 -4.74 9.40
CA GLY A 147 -9.31 -4.40 7.99
C GLY A 147 -10.59 -4.11 7.20
N VAL A 148 -10.39 -3.63 5.97
CA VAL A 148 -11.48 -3.32 5.02
C VAL A 148 -12.12 -4.64 4.55
N ARG A 149 -13.45 -4.66 4.52
CA ARG A 149 -14.29 -5.81 4.12
C ARG A 149 -15.43 -5.29 3.27
N ALA A 150 -16.14 -6.18 2.56
CA ALA A 150 -17.29 -5.82 1.73
C ALA A 150 -18.31 -4.94 2.46
N ARG A 151 -18.64 -5.22 3.73
CA ARG A 151 -19.56 -4.39 4.52
C ARG A 151 -19.11 -2.93 4.66
N HIS A 152 -17.79 -2.69 4.77
CA HIS A 152 -17.24 -1.35 4.92
C HIS A 152 -17.27 -0.62 3.57
N ALA A 153 -16.99 -1.33 2.46
CA ALA A 153 -17.08 -0.80 1.10
C ALA A 153 -18.51 -0.41 0.71
N PHE A 154 -19.50 -1.28 0.96
CA PHE A 154 -20.91 -0.97 0.69
C PHE A 154 -21.48 0.08 1.64
N ALA A 155 -21.07 0.09 2.93
CA ALA A 155 -21.43 1.17 3.84
C ALA A 155 -20.89 2.52 3.36
N LEU A 156 -19.66 2.57 2.84
CA LEU A 156 -19.12 3.79 2.24
C LEU A 156 -19.94 4.24 1.03
N GLY A 157 -20.26 3.32 0.12
CA GLY A 157 -21.10 3.64 -1.04
C GLY A 157 -22.48 4.20 -0.64
N GLY A 158 -23.11 3.62 0.38
CA GLY A 158 -24.35 4.13 0.96
C GLY A 158 -24.20 5.52 1.59
N LEU A 159 -23.14 5.76 2.34
CA LEU A 159 -22.88 7.07 2.95
C LEU A 159 -22.60 8.14 1.89
N VAL A 160 -21.84 7.82 0.84
CA VAL A 160 -21.60 8.73 -0.29
C VAL A 160 -22.90 9.05 -1.04
N TYR A 161 -23.80 8.07 -1.17
CA TYR A 161 -25.13 8.33 -1.69
C TYR A 161 -25.93 9.31 -0.82
N VAL A 162 -25.89 9.16 0.51
CA VAL A 162 -26.55 10.10 1.44
C VAL A 162 -25.92 11.50 1.35
N ILE A 163 -24.60 11.61 1.27
CA ILE A 163 -23.91 12.90 1.06
C ILE A 163 -24.37 13.54 -0.25
N THR A 164 -24.45 12.74 -1.32
CA THR A 164 -24.90 13.22 -2.63
C THR A 164 -26.33 13.73 -2.57
N PHE A 165 -27.23 13.00 -1.90
CA PHE A 165 -28.59 13.45 -1.65
C PHE A 165 -28.65 14.75 -0.84
N ALA A 166 -27.86 14.86 0.23
CA ALA A 166 -27.78 16.07 1.05
C ALA A 166 -27.31 17.29 0.23
N SER A 167 -26.38 17.11 -0.70
CA SER A 167 -25.96 18.17 -1.63
C SER A 167 -27.11 18.65 -2.52
N PHE A 168 -28.05 17.78 -2.92
CA PHE A 168 -29.24 18.20 -3.67
C PHE A 168 -30.23 18.99 -2.81
N LEU A 169 -30.34 18.71 -1.51
CA LEU A 169 -31.22 19.47 -0.61
C LEU A 169 -30.80 20.95 -0.52
N VAL A 170 -29.50 21.24 -0.62
CA VAL A 170 -28.96 22.61 -0.63
C VAL A 170 -29.50 23.42 -1.82
N LEU A 171 -29.86 22.76 -2.93
CA LEU A 171 -30.42 23.38 -4.13
C LEU A 171 -31.95 23.60 -4.03
N GLY A 172 -32.58 23.25 -2.91
CA GLY A 172 -34.02 23.42 -2.67
C GLY A 172 -34.89 22.60 -3.63
N ALA A 173 -36.06 23.15 -4.01
CA ALA A 173 -37.05 22.44 -4.82
C ALA A 173 -36.51 21.92 -6.17
N ARG A 174 -35.58 22.66 -6.81
CA ARG A 174 -34.93 22.23 -8.06
C ARG A 174 -34.04 21.01 -7.83
N GLY A 175 -33.29 20.97 -6.74
CA GLY A 175 -32.43 19.84 -6.40
C GLY A 175 -33.24 18.57 -6.09
N LEU A 176 -34.37 18.70 -5.40
CA LEU A 176 -35.30 17.59 -5.17
C LEU A 176 -35.88 17.02 -6.47
N GLN A 177 -36.22 17.87 -7.46
CA GLN A 177 -36.68 17.40 -8.77
C GLN A 177 -35.59 16.65 -9.55
N MET A 178 -34.35 17.16 -9.54
CA MET A 178 -33.21 16.47 -10.14
C MET A 178 -32.97 15.11 -9.48
N PHE A 179 -32.98 15.07 -8.14
CA PHE A 179 -32.80 13.81 -7.41
C PHE A 179 -33.95 12.82 -7.66
N ALA A 180 -35.21 13.26 -7.63
CA ALA A 180 -36.37 12.38 -7.87
C ALA A 180 -36.34 11.72 -9.27
N ARG A 181 -35.68 12.38 -10.22
CA ARG A 181 -35.42 11.85 -11.55
C ARG A 181 -34.25 10.85 -11.56
N ASP A 182 -33.14 11.20 -10.90
CA ASP A 182 -31.85 10.51 -11.06
C ASP A 182 -31.42 9.63 -9.86
N TRP A 183 -32.28 9.45 -8.85
CA TRP A 183 -31.94 8.75 -7.60
C TRP A 183 -31.46 7.32 -7.81
N LEU A 184 -32.00 6.60 -8.80
CA LEU A 184 -31.69 5.19 -9.05
C LEU A 184 -30.33 5.02 -9.72
N PRO A 185 -30.01 5.70 -10.84
CA PRO A 185 -28.65 5.74 -11.38
C PRO A 185 -27.61 6.18 -10.34
N LEU A 186 -27.91 7.21 -9.53
CA LEU A 186 -27.02 7.68 -8.47
C LEU A 186 -26.77 6.61 -7.41
N LEU A 187 -27.79 5.82 -7.06
CA LEU A 187 -27.66 4.71 -6.12
C LEU A 187 -26.78 3.60 -6.70
N VAL A 188 -26.99 3.22 -7.95
CA VAL A 188 -26.21 2.17 -8.62
C VAL A 188 -24.73 2.57 -8.73
N VAL A 189 -24.44 3.79 -9.18
CA VAL A 189 -23.06 4.30 -9.30
C VAL A 189 -22.42 4.44 -7.91
N SER A 190 -23.13 5.00 -6.93
CA SER A 190 -22.57 5.24 -5.60
C SER A 190 -22.39 3.94 -4.82
N VAL A 191 -23.43 3.13 -4.67
CA VAL A 191 -23.39 1.91 -3.86
C VAL A 191 -22.75 0.75 -4.63
N GLY A 192 -23.17 0.53 -5.87
CA GLY A 192 -22.64 -0.53 -6.72
C GLY A 192 -21.23 -0.25 -7.20
N GLY A 193 -20.97 0.97 -7.70
CA GLY A 193 -19.64 1.40 -8.14
C GLY A 193 -18.65 1.45 -6.98
N ILE A 194 -18.90 2.22 -5.93
CA ILE A 194 -17.96 2.30 -4.80
C ILE A 194 -17.86 0.94 -4.11
N GLY A 195 -18.96 0.25 -3.82
CA GLY A 195 -18.93 -1.04 -3.14
C GLY A 195 -18.18 -2.12 -3.94
N GLY A 196 -18.47 -2.24 -5.24
CA GLY A 196 -17.87 -3.21 -6.14
C GLY A 196 -16.40 -2.91 -6.43
N PHE A 197 -16.08 -1.69 -6.88
CA PHE A 197 -14.70 -1.31 -7.18
C PHE A 197 -13.85 -1.23 -5.92
N ALA A 198 -14.36 -0.75 -4.77
CA ALA A 198 -13.57 -0.71 -3.54
C ALA A 198 -13.20 -2.10 -3.08
N ARG A 199 -14.08 -3.09 -3.26
CA ARG A 199 -13.74 -4.48 -2.99
C ARG A 199 -12.60 -4.97 -3.90
N LEU A 200 -12.75 -4.84 -5.21
CA LEU A 200 -11.71 -5.27 -6.17
C LEU A 200 -10.37 -4.59 -5.89
N PHE A 201 -10.40 -3.28 -5.65
CA PHE A 201 -9.22 -2.49 -5.40
C PHE A 201 -8.53 -2.87 -4.10
N THR A 202 -9.30 -3.05 -3.03
CA THR A 202 -8.77 -3.50 -1.73
C THR A 202 -8.19 -4.91 -1.85
N ASP A 203 -8.85 -5.81 -2.59
CA ASP A 203 -8.38 -7.18 -2.81
C ASP A 203 -7.04 -7.18 -3.57
N VAL A 204 -6.90 -6.38 -4.63
CA VAL A 204 -5.64 -6.20 -5.37
C VAL A 204 -4.56 -5.59 -4.49
N ALA A 205 -4.88 -4.54 -3.74
CA ALA A 205 -3.92 -3.87 -2.86
C ALA A 205 -3.41 -4.80 -1.74
N ASN A 206 -4.31 -5.59 -1.15
CA ASN A 206 -3.97 -6.60 -0.15
C ASN A 206 -3.14 -7.74 -0.74
N ALA A 207 -3.50 -8.24 -1.93
CA ALA A 207 -2.75 -9.30 -2.61
C ALA A 207 -1.30 -8.87 -2.90
N GLN A 208 -1.10 -7.65 -3.39
CA GLN A 208 0.22 -7.09 -3.62
C GLN A 208 1.01 -6.90 -2.32
N ALA A 209 0.37 -6.46 -1.24
CA ALA A 209 1.03 -6.33 0.07
C ALA A 209 1.50 -7.69 0.61
N ALA A 210 0.66 -8.72 0.46
CA ALA A 210 0.99 -10.08 0.86
C ALA A 210 2.13 -10.67 0.02
N GLU A 211 2.14 -10.41 -1.28
CA GLU A 211 3.20 -10.86 -2.18
C GLU A 211 4.55 -10.20 -1.85
N ALA A 212 4.56 -8.88 -1.59
CA ALA A 212 5.76 -8.17 -1.16
C ALA A 212 6.33 -8.73 0.16
N ALA A 213 5.46 -8.97 1.15
CA ALA A 213 5.86 -9.56 2.43
C ALA A 213 6.42 -10.99 2.26
N ARG A 214 5.86 -11.78 1.35
CA ARG A 214 6.37 -13.13 1.02
C ARG A 214 7.76 -13.08 0.38
N ARG A 215 7.99 -12.13 -0.52
CA ARG A 215 9.30 -11.96 -1.17
C ARG A 215 10.39 -11.56 -0.17
N GLU A 216 10.11 -10.59 0.69
CA GLU A 216 11.04 -10.19 1.76
C GLU A 216 11.36 -11.37 2.69
N ALA A 217 10.34 -12.15 3.06
CA ALA A 217 10.54 -13.36 3.87
C ALA A 217 11.36 -14.44 3.13
N ALA A 218 11.19 -14.60 1.82
CA ALA A 218 11.95 -15.55 1.02
C ALA A 218 13.42 -15.13 0.87
N GLU A 219 13.67 -13.83 0.65
CA GLU A 219 15.01 -13.25 0.57
C GLU A 219 15.76 -13.41 1.90
N LEU A 220 15.14 -13.05 3.02
CA LEU A 220 15.72 -13.24 4.35
C LEU A 220 16.05 -14.71 4.61
N ARG A 221 15.13 -15.63 4.28
CA ARG A 221 15.38 -17.08 4.40
C ARG A 221 16.55 -17.54 3.53
N ALA A 222 16.67 -17.04 2.30
CA ALA A 222 17.78 -17.37 1.42
C ALA A 222 19.12 -16.89 1.98
N VAL A 223 19.17 -15.65 2.50
CA VAL A 223 20.37 -15.11 3.18
C VAL A 223 20.72 -15.94 4.41
N THR A 224 19.74 -16.33 5.24
CA THR A 224 19.98 -17.18 6.41
C THR A 224 20.49 -18.58 6.02
N LEU A 225 19.93 -19.20 4.97
CA LEU A 225 20.38 -20.50 4.48
C LEU A 225 21.81 -20.43 3.94
N LEU A 226 22.13 -19.40 3.16
CA LEU A 226 23.47 -19.17 2.62
C LEU A 226 24.48 -18.90 3.75
N ALA A 227 24.13 -18.07 4.72
CA ALA A 227 24.97 -17.80 5.89
C ALA A 227 25.24 -19.09 6.70
N ARG A 228 24.22 -19.93 6.89
CA ARG A 228 24.35 -21.21 7.60
C ARG A 228 25.23 -22.20 6.84
N ALA A 229 25.07 -22.29 5.51
CA ALA A 229 25.90 -23.13 4.65
C ALA A 229 27.36 -22.67 4.66
N ALA A 230 27.60 -21.37 4.44
CA ALA A 230 28.94 -20.78 4.48
C ALA A 230 29.61 -20.99 5.84
N ALA A 231 28.88 -20.80 6.96
CA ALA A 231 29.41 -21.06 8.30
C ALA A 231 29.83 -22.53 8.49
N HIS A 232 29.07 -23.48 7.95
CA HIS A 232 29.42 -24.89 8.00
C HIS A 232 30.69 -25.20 7.19
N GLU A 233 30.80 -24.66 5.97
CA GLU A 233 31.98 -24.86 5.12
C GLU A 233 33.24 -24.22 5.71
N ILE A 234 33.13 -23.00 6.27
CA ILE A 234 34.27 -22.34 6.91
C ILE A 234 34.69 -23.12 8.16
N ASN A 235 33.74 -23.56 9.00
CA ASN A 235 34.07 -24.39 10.16
C ASN A 235 34.78 -25.69 9.74
N ASN A 236 34.33 -26.34 8.68
CA ASN A 236 34.99 -27.54 8.16
C ASN A 236 36.44 -27.25 7.72
N ALA A 237 36.68 -26.17 6.97
CA ALA A 237 38.02 -25.75 6.56
C ALA A 237 38.93 -25.40 7.76
N LEU A 238 38.41 -24.65 8.75
CA LEU A 238 39.15 -24.28 9.96
C LEU A 238 39.53 -25.50 10.80
N MET A 239 38.68 -26.52 10.88
CA MET A 239 39.00 -27.77 11.60
C MET A 239 40.19 -28.51 10.96
N VAL A 240 40.30 -28.51 9.63
CA VAL A 240 41.45 -29.09 8.91
C VAL A 240 42.73 -28.33 9.22
N VAL A 241 42.69 -26.99 9.15
CA VAL A 241 43.85 -26.13 9.45
C VAL A 241 44.28 -26.28 10.91
N ALA A 242 43.33 -26.26 11.86
CA ALA A 242 43.60 -26.46 13.28
C ALA A 242 44.22 -27.84 13.56
N GLY A 243 43.73 -28.89 12.89
CA GLY A 243 44.27 -30.24 12.97
C GLY A 243 45.70 -30.33 12.45
N GLY A 244 45.99 -29.74 11.29
CA GLY A 244 47.34 -29.68 10.72
C GLY A 244 48.33 -28.94 11.63
N LEU A 245 47.94 -27.78 12.15
CA LEU A 245 48.74 -27.01 13.11
C LEU A 245 48.98 -27.80 14.42
N ALA A 246 47.98 -28.56 14.89
CA ALA A 246 48.14 -29.41 16.08
C ALA A 246 49.17 -30.53 15.87
N ILE A 247 49.20 -31.14 14.69
CA ILE A 247 50.18 -32.17 14.35
C ILE A 247 51.58 -31.56 14.20
N LEU A 248 51.68 -30.41 13.52
CA LEU A 248 52.94 -29.70 13.34
C LEU A 248 53.56 -29.29 14.68
N ALA A 249 52.76 -28.70 15.57
CA ALA A 249 53.20 -28.31 16.91
C ALA A 249 53.71 -29.50 17.75
N ARG A 250 53.18 -30.72 17.53
CA ARG A 250 53.66 -31.93 18.21
C ARG A 250 55.00 -32.48 17.66
N ARG A 251 55.37 -32.12 16.43
CA ARG A 251 56.62 -32.58 15.79
C ARG A 251 57.80 -31.63 16.01
N LEU A 252 57.52 -30.38 16.40
CA LEU A 252 58.53 -29.37 16.66
C LEU A 252 59.07 -29.49 18.10
N PRO A 253 60.34 -29.10 18.36
CA PRO A 253 60.91 -29.08 19.71
C PRO A 253 60.09 -28.18 20.65
N VAL A 254 59.87 -28.64 21.89
CA VAL A 254 58.90 -28.07 22.86
C VAL A 254 59.17 -26.59 23.24
N ASP A 255 60.39 -26.08 23.00
CA ASP A 255 60.78 -24.68 23.25
C ASP A 255 61.28 -23.93 21.99
N SER A 256 60.96 -24.43 20.80
CA SER A 256 61.30 -23.73 19.55
C SER A 256 60.34 -22.56 19.28
N GLU A 257 60.86 -21.46 18.71
CA GLU A 257 60.01 -20.35 18.23
C GLU A 257 58.93 -20.87 17.27
N ASP A 258 59.26 -21.82 16.39
CA ASP A 258 58.34 -22.42 15.42
C ASP A 258 57.15 -23.13 16.09
N ALA A 259 57.38 -23.82 17.22
CA ALA A 259 56.31 -24.44 17.99
C ALA A 259 55.36 -23.39 18.61
N GLN A 260 55.90 -22.26 19.08
CA GLN A 260 55.10 -21.14 19.58
C GLN A 260 54.31 -20.44 18.47
N TRP A 261 54.86 -20.30 17.27
CA TRP A 261 54.15 -19.78 16.10
C TRP A 261 52.99 -20.70 15.68
N ALA A 262 53.22 -22.01 15.65
CA ALA A 262 52.17 -23.00 15.34
C ALA A 262 51.05 -22.99 16.40
N ALA A 263 51.39 -22.85 17.68
CA ALA A 263 50.42 -22.74 18.77
C ALA A 263 49.57 -21.46 18.66
N ARG A 264 50.19 -20.30 18.43
CA ARG A 264 49.50 -19.01 18.22
C ARG A 264 48.58 -19.03 17.00
N ALA A 265 49.03 -19.62 15.89
CA ALA A 265 48.21 -19.77 14.69
C ALA A 265 46.96 -20.63 14.97
N ARG A 266 47.11 -21.71 15.75
CA ARG A 266 45.98 -22.58 16.13
C ARG A 266 44.98 -21.86 17.02
N GLU A 267 45.46 -21.05 17.96
CA GLU A 267 44.60 -20.20 18.79
C GLU A 267 43.82 -19.18 17.93
N GLY A 268 44.48 -18.56 16.95
CA GLY A 268 43.82 -17.68 15.99
C GLY A 268 42.69 -18.37 15.22
N VAL A 269 42.90 -19.60 14.74
CA VAL A 269 41.87 -20.41 14.06
C VAL A 269 40.68 -20.71 14.98
N ASN A 270 40.93 -21.05 16.25
CA ASN A 270 39.86 -21.27 17.23
C ASN A 270 39.06 -20.00 17.53
N ASN A 271 39.72 -18.85 17.62
CA ASN A 271 39.04 -17.55 17.81
C ASN A 271 38.10 -17.23 16.64
N VAL A 272 38.54 -17.48 15.40
CA VAL A 272 37.68 -17.29 14.20
C VAL A 272 36.49 -18.25 14.23
N LYS A 273 36.71 -19.52 14.59
CA LYS A 273 35.63 -20.52 14.75
C LYS A 273 34.56 -20.07 15.77
N ASP A 274 34.98 -19.50 16.89
CA ASP A 274 34.05 -18.96 17.90
C ASP A 274 33.26 -17.75 17.38
N ILE A 275 33.89 -16.87 16.60
CA ILE A 275 33.20 -15.74 15.94
C ILE A 275 32.10 -16.26 14.99
N ILE A 276 32.43 -17.25 14.15
CA ILE A 276 31.47 -17.84 13.20
C ILE A 276 30.34 -18.56 13.91
N THR A 277 30.63 -19.27 15.00
CA THR A 277 29.62 -19.96 15.81
C THR A 277 28.64 -18.96 16.42
N ARG A 278 29.12 -17.82 16.92
CA ARG A 278 28.26 -16.72 17.40
C ARG A 278 27.42 -16.11 16.29
N MET A 279 27.99 -15.91 15.10
CA MET A 279 27.27 -15.40 13.93
C MET A 279 26.07 -16.28 13.53
N ASN A 280 26.18 -17.60 13.71
CA ASN A 280 25.11 -18.56 13.40
C ASN A 280 24.03 -18.67 14.50
N ALA A 281 24.29 -18.15 15.70
CA ALA A 281 23.35 -18.12 16.82
C ALA A 281 22.56 -16.80 16.92
N ILE A 282 22.68 -15.91 15.91
CA ILE A 282 21.97 -14.63 15.87
C ILE A 282 20.49 -14.89 15.60
N THR A 283 19.66 -14.62 16.61
CA THR A 283 18.19 -14.74 16.55
C THR A 283 17.48 -13.39 16.60
N GLN A 284 18.19 -12.31 16.96
CA GLN A 284 17.64 -10.96 17.02
C GLN A 284 18.76 -9.95 16.68
N ILE A 285 18.49 -8.94 15.86
CA ILE A 285 19.46 -7.90 15.49
C ILE A 285 19.38 -6.77 16.53
N GLU A 286 20.42 -6.61 17.34
CA GLU A 286 20.61 -5.42 18.19
C GLU A 286 21.72 -4.55 17.59
N GLU A 287 21.34 -3.33 17.19
CA GLU A 287 22.26 -2.31 16.67
C GLU A 287 22.78 -1.44 17.83
N VAL A 288 24.09 -1.19 17.86
CA VAL A 288 24.64 -0.17 18.77
C VAL A 288 24.32 1.20 18.17
N PRO A 289 23.68 2.13 18.91
CA PRO A 289 23.48 3.49 18.41
C PRO A 289 24.85 4.12 18.12
N GLY A 290 25.06 4.51 16.85
CA GLY A 290 26.29 5.12 16.40
C GLY A 290 26.62 6.39 17.21
N ARG A 291 27.81 6.44 17.82
CA ARG A 291 28.35 7.69 18.36
C ARG A 291 28.92 8.51 17.19
N GLY A 292 28.18 9.52 16.75
CA GLY A 292 28.63 10.47 15.71
C GLY A 292 28.26 10.07 14.27
N MET A 293 29.12 10.41 13.29
CA MET A 293 28.90 10.18 11.85
C MET A 293 29.18 8.74 11.37
N LEU A 294 29.44 7.79 12.27
CA LEU A 294 29.67 6.41 11.88
C LEU A 294 28.34 5.69 11.66
N PRO A 295 28.18 4.94 10.54
CA PRO A 295 26.99 4.14 10.31
C PRO A 295 26.80 3.14 11.47
N PRO A 296 25.54 2.82 11.82
CA PRO A 296 25.24 1.88 12.90
C PRO A 296 25.91 0.53 12.62
N MET A 297 26.56 -0.01 13.65
CA MET A 297 27.34 -1.25 13.56
C MET A 297 26.62 -2.35 14.34
N LEU A 298 26.50 -3.53 13.71
CA LEU A 298 25.83 -4.70 14.29
C LEU A 298 26.65 -5.24 15.49
N ASP A 299 26.03 -5.31 16.67
CA ASP A 299 26.65 -5.96 17.84
C ASP A 299 26.36 -7.46 17.81
N ILE A 300 27.30 -8.23 17.26
CA ILE A 300 27.18 -9.69 17.14
C ILE A 300 27.04 -10.36 18.52
N ARG A 301 27.62 -9.80 19.60
CA ARG A 301 27.54 -10.39 20.94
C ARG A 301 26.15 -10.25 21.55
N ARG A 302 25.54 -9.07 21.45
CA ARG A 302 24.18 -8.85 21.97
C ARG A 302 23.09 -9.51 21.10
N SER A 303 23.37 -9.67 19.81
CA SER A 303 22.43 -10.22 18.83
C SER A 303 22.32 -11.75 18.86
N SER A 304 23.32 -12.45 19.38
CA SER A 304 23.27 -13.90 19.64
C SER A 304 22.78 -14.15 21.07
N GLY A 305 21.65 -14.83 21.25
CA GLY A 305 20.95 -15.01 22.53
C GLY A 305 21.66 -15.90 23.57
N SER A 306 22.89 -15.57 23.92
CA SER A 306 23.59 -16.09 25.09
C SER A 306 23.76 -14.93 26.08
N GLY A 307 23.19 -15.07 27.28
CA GLY A 307 23.49 -14.20 28.41
C GLY A 307 24.98 -14.11 28.70
#